data_AF-A0A074KXL2-F1
#
_entry.id   AF-A0A074KXL2-F1
#
_cell.length_a   1.000
_cell.length_b   1.000
_cell.length_c   1.000
_cell.angle_alpha   90.00
_cell.angle_beta   90.00
_cell.angle_gamma   90.00
#
_symmetry.space_group_name_H-M   'P 1'
#
loop_
_entity.id
_entity.type
_entity.pdbx_description
1 polymer ?
#
loop_
_entity_poly.entity_id
_entity_poly.type
_entity_poly.pdbx_seq_one_letter_code
_entity_poly.pdbx_strand_id
1 'polypeptide(L)'
;MNKVPDNIKPKDWIYIGSQHVVVCKIYEDYPDKIEIIYLNDRNQAINEDAHYIGGKWTFAHEGPCGGNADNYPRLAEYVRILRAGRW
;
A
#
# COMPACT_ATOMS: atom_id res chain seq x y z
N MET A 1 -19.77 1.87 9.45
CA MET A 1 -18.38 2.36 9.41
C MET A 1 -17.57 1.38 8.59
N ASN A 2 -16.88 1.85 7.56
CA ASN A 2 -15.91 1.00 6.88
C ASN A 2 -14.67 0.90 7.78
N LYS A 3 -14.12 -0.29 7.93
CA LYS A 3 -12.86 -0.54 8.63
C LYS A 3 -11.99 -1.46 7.78
N VAL A 4 -10.68 -1.34 7.92
CA VAL A 4 -9.72 -2.31 7.39
C VAL A 4 -10.13 -3.70 7.86
N PRO A 5 -10.20 -4.72 6.98
CA PRO A 5 -10.53 -6.08 7.37
C PRO A 5 -9.54 -6.61 8.42
N ASP A 6 -10.06 -7.31 9.45
CA ASP A 6 -9.27 -7.73 10.63
C ASP A 6 -8.13 -8.72 10.29
N ASN A 7 -8.16 -9.32 9.10
CA ASN A 7 -7.13 -10.24 8.62
C ASN A 7 -5.98 -9.55 7.86
N ILE A 8 -6.08 -8.23 7.60
CA ILE A 8 -5.03 -7.46 6.93
C ILE A 8 -3.98 -7.02 7.95
N LYS A 9 -2.71 -7.23 7.63
CA LYS A 9 -1.56 -6.83 8.46
C LYS A 9 -0.43 -6.24 7.60
N PRO A 10 0.52 -5.51 8.20
CA PRO A 10 1.74 -5.12 7.49
C PRO A 10 2.44 -6.34 6.87
N LYS A 11 3.03 -6.15 5.69
CA LYS A 11 3.68 -7.15 4.83
C LYS A 11 2.72 -8.01 4.00
N ASP A 12 1.42 -7.91 4.21
CA ASP A 12 0.46 -8.58 3.33
C ASP A 12 0.47 -7.96 1.94
N TRP A 13 0.19 -8.82 0.97
CA TRP A 13 -0.06 -8.44 -0.41
C TRP A 13 -1.57 -8.31 -0.64
N ILE A 14 -1.98 -7.20 -1.25
CA ILE A 14 -3.38 -6.96 -1.64
C ILE A 14 -3.45 -6.39 -3.05
N TYR A 15 -4.66 -6.36 -3.59
CA TYR A 15 -4.97 -5.69 -4.85
C TYR A 15 -5.75 -4.41 -4.62
N ILE A 16 -5.35 -3.35 -5.32
CA ILE A 16 -6.12 -2.11 -5.47
C ILE A 16 -6.38 -1.92 -6.95
N GLY A 17 -7.61 -2.19 -7.41
CA GLY A 17 -7.88 -2.34 -8.84
C GLY A 17 -7.02 -3.46 -9.43
N SER A 18 -6.22 -3.13 -10.45
CA SER A 18 -5.25 -4.05 -11.07
C SER A 18 -3.84 -3.97 -10.46
N GLN A 19 -3.62 -3.06 -9.50
CA GLN A 19 -2.30 -2.87 -8.92
C GLN A 19 -2.07 -3.84 -7.76
N HIS A 20 -0.96 -4.57 -7.81
CA HIS A 20 -0.48 -5.39 -6.70
C HIS A 20 0.38 -4.53 -5.76
N VAL A 21 0.03 -4.52 -4.48
CA VAL A 21 0.63 -3.64 -3.47
C VAL A 21 0.99 -4.41 -2.21
N VAL A 22 1.95 -3.89 -1.44
CA VAL A 22 2.32 -4.41 -0.11
C VAL A 22 1.85 -3.43 0.96
N VAL A 23 1.19 -3.92 2.00
CA VAL A 23 0.76 -3.11 3.14
C VAL A 23 1.96 -2.77 4.04
N CYS A 24 2.15 -1.49 4.35
CA CYS A 24 3.23 -0.99 5.19
C CYS A 24 2.77 -0.65 6.61
N LYS A 25 1.59 -0.04 6.73
CA LYS A 25 1.06 0.43 8.02
C LYS A 25 -0.45 0.43 7.99
N ILE A 26 -1.07 0.12 9.13
CA ILE A 26 -2.49 0.34 9.39
C ILE A 26 -2.59 1.52 10.34
N TYR A 27 -3.41 2.52 10.02
CA TYR A 27 -3.54 3.72 10.83
C TYR A 27 -4.59 3.53 11.93
N GLU A 28 -4.17 3.62 13.20
CA GLU A 28 -5.09 3.48 14.35
C GLU A 28 -6.11 4.61 14.43
N ASP A 29 -5.70 5.83 14.08
CA ASP A 29 -6.55 7.03 14.09
C ASP A 29 -7.53 7.10 12.89
N TYR A 30 -7.33 6.24 11.87
CA TYR A 30 -8.10 6.23 10.62
C TYR A 30 -8.47 4.78 10.28
N PRO A 31 -9.62 4.28 10.79
CA PRO A 31 -9.94 2.85 10.82
C PRO A 31 -10.11 2.22 9.44
N ASP A 32 -10.27 3.01 8.39
CA ASP A 32 -10.39 2.58 6.99
C ASP A 32 -9.09 2.77 6.18
N LYS A 33 -8.02 3.29 6.78
CA LYS A 33 -6.83 3.76 6.06
C LYS A 33 -5.60 2.89 6.32
N ILE A 34 -4.83 2.66 5.27
CA ILE A 34 -3.52 2.00 5.31
C ILE A 34 -2.49 2.78 4.50
N GLU A 35 -1.21 2.59 4.83
CA GLU A 35 -0.09 2.93 3.94
C GLU A 35 0.31 1.67 3.18
N ILE A 36 0.54 1.81 1.88
CA ILE A 36 0.96 0.75 0.98
C ILE A 36 2.21 1.17 0.19
N ILE A 37 2.82 0.20 -0.47
CA ILE A 37 3.77 0.45 -1.54
C ILE A 37 3.45 -0.37 -2.79
N TYR A 38 3.78 0.17 -3.96
CA TYR A 38 3.62 -0.50 -5.25
C TYR A 38 4.71 -0.08 -6.23
N LEU A 39 4.87 -0.83 -7.32
CA LEU A 39 5.76 -0.43 -8.41
C LEU A 39 4.96 0.34 -9.45
N ASN A 40 5.43 1.53 -9.81
CA ASN A 40 4.90 2.25 -10.97
C ASN A 40 5.49 1.70 -12.28
N ASP A 41 5.04 2.26 -13.41
CA ASP A 41 5.48 1.86 -14.76
C ASP A 41 7.00 2.02 -15.01
N ARG A 42 7.67 2.82 -14.18
CA ARG A 42 9.13 3.04 -14.22
C ARG A 42 9.89 2.14 -13.26
N ASN A 43 9.23 1.12 -12.68
CA ASN A 43 9.80 0.21 -11.69
C ASN A 43 10.32 0.93 -10.40
N GLN A 44 9.77 2.09 -10.11
CA GLN A 44 10.04 2.83 -8.87
C GLN A 44 9.05 2.37 -7.81
N ALA A 45 9.52 2.14 -6.59
CA ALA A 45 8.64 1.82 -5.48
C ALA A 45 7.99 3.12 -4.98
N ILE A 46 6.67 3.21 -5.05
CA ILE A 46 5.88 4.37 -4.63
C ILE A 46 5.17 4.02 -3.33
N ASN A 47 5.26 4.86 -2.30
CA ASN A 47 4.50 4.71 -1.07
C ASN A 47 3.28 5.64 -1.06
N GLU A 48 2.11 5.11 -0.75
CA GLU A 48 0.84 5.83 -0.88
C GLU A 48 -0.17 5.39 0.17
N ASP A 49 -1.18 6.20 0.40
CA ASP A 49 -2.30 5.85 1.26
C ASP A 49 -3.42 5.19 0.46
N ALA A 50 -4.10 4.22 1.07
CA ALA A 50 -5.29 3.59 0.52
C ALA A 50 -6.40 3.53 1.57
N HIS A 51 -7.64 3.63 1.10
CA HIS A 51 -8.85 3.54 1.91
C HIS A 51 -9.67 2.30 1.56
N TYR A 52 -10.27 1.68 2.57
CA TYR A 52 -11.24 0.62 2.40
C TYR A 52 -12.65 1.22 2.40
N ILE A 53 -13.25 1.39 1.22
CA ILE A 53 -14.54 2.08 1.06
C ILE A 53 -15.52 1.16 0.33
N GLY A 54 -16.64 0.83 0.98
CA GLY A 54 -17.70 0.04 0.34
C GLY A 54 -17.26 -1.37 -0.06
N GLY A 55 -16.40 -2.00 0.74
CA GLY A 55 -15.93 -3.37 0.51
C GLY A 55 -14.78 -3.50 -0.49
N LYS A 56 -14.15 -2.39 -0.90
CA LYS A 56 -13.03 -2.37 -1.85
C LYS A 56 -11.94 -1.40 -1.42
N TRP A 57 -10.71 -1.73 -1.80
CA TRP A 57 -9.58 -0.81 -1.67
C TRP A 57 -9.60 0.22 -2.79
N THR A 58 -9.29 1.47 -2.43
CA THR A 58 -9.13 2.60 -3.37
C THR A 58 -7.92 3.42 -2.94
N PHE A 59 -7.14 3.94 -3.89
CA PHE A 59 -6.07 4.89 -3.58
C PHE A 59 -6.66 6.17 -2.96
N ALA A 60 -5.96 6.77 -1.99
CA ALA A 60 -6.41 8.00 -1.36
C ALA A 60 -6.39 9.21 -2.31
N HIS A 61 -5.55 9.16 -3.34
CA HIS A 61 -5.39 10.19 -4.34
C HIS A 61 -5.45 9.60 -5.76
N GLU A 62 -5.88 10.41 -6.73
CA GLU A 62 -5.86 10.02 -8.14
C GLU A 62 -4.44 10.16 -8.71
N GLY A 63 -3.90 9.05 -9.24
CA GLY A 63 -2.54 8.99 -9.78
C GLY A 63 -1.47 8.72 -8.72
N PRO A 64 -0.19 8.59 -9.12
CA PRO A 64 0.91 8.37 -8.19
C PRO A 64 1.22 9.67 -7.44
N CYS A 65 0.52 9.93 -6.34
CA CYS A 65 0.75 11.08 -5.47
C CYS A 65 1.71 10.76 -4.32
N GLY A 66 2.11 9.50 -4.22
CA GLY A 66 3.06 8.98 -3.25
C GLY A 66 4.50 9.45 -3.42
N GLY A 67 5.30 9.21 -2.38
CA GLY A 67 6.75 9.42 -2.42
C GLY A 67 7.50 8.24 -3.04
N ASN A 68 8.77 8.44 -3.39
CA ASN A 68 9.64 7.32 -3.73
C ASN A 68 10.02 6.56 -2.44
N ALA A 69 9.48 5.35 -2.27
CA ALA A 69 9.66 4.51 -1.10
C ALA A 69 11.14 4.16 -0.84
N ASP A 70 11.96 4.11 -1.88
CA ASP A 70 13.40 3.85 -1.77
C ASP A 70 14.12 4.94 -0.94
N ASN A 71 13.54 6.14 -0.78
CA ASN A 71 14.10 7.24 0.00
C ASN A 71 13.79 7.18 1.51
N TYR A 72 12.97 6.24 1.96
CA TYR A 72 12.53 6.15 3.35
C TYR A 72 13.07 4.86 4.00
N PRO A 73 14.04 4.93 4.93
CA PRO A 73 14.61 3.74 5.56
C PRO A 73 13.57 2.83 6.23
N ARG A 74 12.49 3.41 6.80
CA ARG A 74 11.37 2.67 7.40
C ARG A 74 10.61 1.79 6.40
N LEU A 75 10.73 2.08 5.10
CA LEU A 75 10.05 1.36 4.04
C LEU A 75 10.92 0.28 3.38
N ALA A 76 12.21 0.22 3.70
CA ALA A 76 13.16 -0.67 3.04
C ALA A 76 12.76 -2.15 3.09
N GLU A 77 12.21 -2.62 4.21
CA GLU A 77 11.73 -4.00 4.33
C GLU A 77 10.57 -4.28 3.39
N TYR A 78 9.60 -3.38 3.29
CA TYR A 78 8.46 -3.55 2.40
C TYR A 78 8.91 -3.50 0.95
N VAL A 79 9.80 -2.57 0.58
CA VAL A 79 10.38 -2.50 -0.78
C VAL A 79 11.05 -3.82 -1.16
N ARG A 80 11.79 -4.43 -0.23
CA ARG A 80 12.40 -5.75 -0.43
C ARG A 80 11.34 -6.83 -0.68
N ILE A 81 10.25 -6.85 0.09
CA ILE A 81 9.12 -7.78 -0.13
C ILE A 81 8.50 -7.55 -1.50
N LEU A 82 8.16 -6.29 -1.82
CA LEU A 82 7.55 -5.88 -3.09
C LEU A 82 8.40 -6.33 -4.29
N ARG A 83 9.73 -6.17 -4.20
CA ARG A 83 10.64 -6.57 -5.29
C ARG A 83 10.88 -8.08 -5.34
N ALA A 84 10.79 -8.80 -4.23
CA ALA A 84 10.92 -10.26 -4.18
C ALA A 84 9.66 -11.01 -4.69
N GLY A 85 8.51 -10.35 -4.72
CA GLY A 85 7.26 -10.90 -5.25
C GLY A 85 7.12 -10.83 -6.78
N ARG A 86 8.20 -10.48 -7.51
CA ARG A 86 8.24 -10.57 -8.97
C ARG A 86 8.41 -12.03 -9.40
N TRP A 87 7.32 -12.68 -9.80
CA TRP A 87 7.32 -14.00 -10.43
C TRP A 87 6.43 -13.94 -11.67
#